data_AF-A0A1M5X084-F1
#
_entry.id   AF-A0A1M5X084-F1
#
_cell.length_a   1.000
_cell.length_b   1.000
_cell.length_c   1.000
_cell.angle_alpha   90.00
_cell.angle_beta   90.00
_cell.angle_gamma   90.00
#
_symmetry.space_group_name_H-M   'P 1'
#
loop_
_entity.id
_entity.type
_entity.pdbx_description
1 polymer ?
#
loop_
_entity_poly.entity_id
_entity_poly.type
_entity_poly.pdbx_seq_one_letter_code
_entity_poly.pdbx_strand_id
1 'polypeptide(L)' 'MKKGMGTAIIITIFMGIIIFGYGYALVFGLLSSETPLIFIIIAILIFVTIMWALIINLIERIKEIREEDKDDLSKY' A
#
# COMPACT_ATOMS: atom_id res chain seq x y z
N MET A 1 8.91 -19.00 -10.38
CA MET A 1 7.87 -18.32 -9.55
C MET A 1 7.25 -19.29 -8.54
N LYS A 2 7.61 -19.23 -7.26
CA LYS A 2 6.79 -19.88 -6.20
C LYS A 2 5.40 -19.23 -6.25
N LYS A 3 4.36 -20.02 -6.51
CA LYS A 3 2.96 -19.56 -6.67
C LYS A 3 2.51 -18.55 -5.60
N GLY A 4 3.09 -18.59 -4.40
CA GLY A 4 2.77 -17.68 -3.31
C GLY A 4 3.22 -16.22 -3.47
N MET A 5 4.32 -15.93 -4.18
CA MET A 5 4.89 -14.56 -4.21
C MET A 5 4.13 -13.60 -5.13
N GLY A 6 3.67 -14.08 -6.29
CA GLY A 6 2.82 -13.29 -7.19
C GLY A 6 1.45 -12.98 -6.57
N THR A 7 0.85 -13.96 -5.89
CA THR A 7 -0.38 -13.77 -5.10
C THR A 7 -0.22 -12.68 -4.05
N ALA A 8 0.96 -12.62 -3.46
CA ALA A 8 1.31 -11.69 -2.42
C ALA A 8 1.34 -10.22 -2.90
N ILE A 9 1.84 -9.96 -4.11
CA ILE A 9 1.76 -8.63 -4.76
C ILE A 9 0.31 -8.26 -5.04
N ILE A 10 -0.46 -9.19 -5.61
CA ILE A 10 -1.87 -8.97 -5.95
C ILE A 10 -2.67 -8.59 -4.69
N ILE A 11 -2.44 -9.29 -3.58
CA ILE A 11 -3.07 -8.99 -2.29
C ILE A 11 -2.66 -7.60 -1.82
N THR A 12 -1.37 -7.24 -1.86
CA THR A 12 -0.91 -5.90 -1.44
C THR A 12 -1.57 -4.79 -2.26
N ILE A 13 -1.68 -4.96 -3.58
CA ILE A 13 -2.35 -4.00 -4.48
C ILE A 13 -3.84 -3.91 -4.15
N PHE A 14 -4.52 -5.05 -4.02
CA PHE A 14 -5.95 -5.10 -3.69
C PHE A 14 -6.24 -4.43 -2.34
N MET A 15 -5.42 -4.69 -1.33
CA MET A 15 -5.56 -4.05 -0.03
C MET A 15 -5.26 -2.56 -0.09
N GLY A 16 -4.30 -2.14 -0.93
CA GLY A 16 -4.05 -0.73 -1.24
C GLY A 16 -5.27 -0.02 -1.82
N ILE A 17 -5.98 -0.66 -2.76
CA ILE A 17 -7.22 -0.12 -3.34
C ILE A 17 -8.32 0.02 -2.28
N ILE A 18 -8.51 -1.00 -1.44
CA ILE A 18 -9.50 -0.96 -0.36
C ILE A 18 -9.18 0.18 0.60
N ILE A 19 -7.94 0.26 1.07
CA ILE A 19 -7.49 1.31 2.00
C ILE A 19 -7.67 2.69 1.37
N PHE A 20 -7.32 2.85 0.09
CA PHE A 20 -7.58 4.07 -0.68
C PHE A 20 -9.06 4.47 -0.69
N GLY A 21 -9.96 3.52 -0.96
CA GLY A 21 -11.40 3.75 -0.92
C GLY A 21 -11.90 4.20 0.47
N TYR A 22 -11.44 3.54 1.54
CA TYR A 22 -11.77 3.93 2.91
C TYR A 22 -11.23 5.32 3.28
N GLY A 23 -9.99 5.62 2.90
CA GLY A 23 -9.38 6.93 3.14
C GLY A 23 -10.16 8.04 2.43
N TYR A 24 -10.52 7.81 1.17
CA TYR A 24 -11.34 8.75 0.40
C TYR A 24 -12.70 8.99 1.07
N ALA A 25 -13.42 7.92 1.42
CA ALA A 25 -14.73 8.03 2.07
C ALA A 25 -14.64 8.74 3.44
N LEU A 26 -13.60 8.46 4.21
CA LEU A 26 -13.36 9.09 5.50
C LEU A 26 -13.08 10.59 5.33
N VAL A 27 -12.14 10.97 4.47
CA VAL A 27 -11.80 12.39 4.25
C VAL A 27 -13.01 13.15 3.68
N PHE A 28 -13.76 12.55 2.75
CA PHE A 28 -14.97 13.15 2.22
C PHE A 28 -16.06 13.32 3.29
N GLY A 29 -16.26 12.32 4.15
CA GLY A 29 -17.18 12.39 5.28
C GLY A 29 -16.80 13.48 6.28
N LEU A 30 -15.51 13.62 6.59
CA LEU A 30 -15.02 14.69 7.45
C LEU A 30 -15.21 16.07 6.82
N LEU A 31 -14.91 16.24 5.53
CA LEU A 31 -15.11 17.50 4.81
C LEU A 31 -16.59 17.91 4.69
N SER A 32 -17.50 16.92 4.64
CA SER A 32 -18.94 17.15 4.56
C SER A 32 -19.59 17.41 5.92
N SER A 33 -18.81 17.35 7.00
CA SER A 33 -19.26 17.60 8.37
C SER A 33 -18.69 18.91 8.89
N GLU A 34 -19.25 19.44 9.99
CA GLU A 34 -18.69 20.62 10.69
C GLU A 34 -17.42 20.27 11.50
N THR A 35 -16.65 19.27 11.06
CA THR A 35 -15.44 18.83 11.74
C THR A 35 -14.35 19.91 11.63
N PRO A 36 -13.68 20.28 12.73
CA PRO A 36 -12.57 21.22 12.68
C PRO A 36 -11.44 20.74 11.76
N LEU A 37 -10.88 21.66 10.97
CA LEU A 37 -9.87 21.40 9.95
C LEU A 37 -8.65 20.63 10.49
N ILE A 38 -8.28 20.84 11.75
CA ILE A 38 -7.17 20.13 12.42
C ILE A 38 -7.37 18.60 12.40
N PHE A 39 -8.59 18.10 12.59
CA PHE A 39 -8.86 16.66 12.57
C PHE A 39 -8.80 16.09 11.15
N ILE A 40 -9.17 16.89 10.16
CA ILE A 40 -9.06 16.52 8.74
C ILE A 40 -7.58 16.37 8.35
N ILE A 41 -6.73 17.33 8.76
CA ILE A 41 -5.28 17.25 8.54
C ILE A 41 -4.69 16.01 9.21
N ILE A 42 -5.06 15.73 10.46
CA ILE A 42 -4.58 14.55 11.20
C ILE A 42 -5.00 13.27 10.48
N ALA A 43 -6.25 13.17 10.04
CA ALA A 43 -6.74 12.02 9.29
C ALA A 43 -5.98 11.81 7.97
N ILE A 44 -5.72 12.88 7.22
CA ILE A 44 -4.93 12.83 5.99
C ILE A 44 -3.49 12.38 6.28
N LEU A 45 -2.84 12.90 7.33
CA LEU A 45 -1.48 12.52 7.70
C LEU A 45 -1.38 11.03 8.06
N ILE A 46 -2.31 10.52 8.87
CA ILE A 46 -2.39 9.10 9.19
C ILE A 46 -2.56 8.29 7.90
N PHE A 47 -3.46 8.72 7.03
CA PHE A 47 -3.76 8.02 5.80
C PHE A 47 -2.55 7.96 4.85
N VAL A 48 -1.86 9.08 4.65
CA VAL A 48 -0.63 9.17 3.84
C VAL A 48 0.46 8.25 4.40
N THR A 49 0.59 8.18 5.73
CA THR A 49 1.60 7.31 6.37
C THR A 49 1.32 5.83 6.09
N ILE A 50 0.05 5.41 6.17
CA ILE A 50 -0.36 4.03 5.85
C ILE A 50 -0.10 3.72 4.38
N MET A 51 -0.46 4.64 3.47
CA MET A 51 -0.22 4.47 2.04
C MET A 51 1.27 4.36 1.72
N TRP A 52 2.10 5.18 2.37
CA TRP A 52 3.55 5.14 2.22
C TRP A 52 4.13 3.80 2.66
N ALA A 53 3.68 3.28 3.81
CA ALA A 53 4.11 1.97 4.32
C ALA A 53 3.74 0.83 3.34
N LEU A 54 2.56 0.87 2.74
CA LEU A 54 2.15 -0.11 1.73
C LEU A 54 3.01 -0.06 0.47
N ILE A 55 3.37 1.15 0.01
CA ILE A 55 4.23 1.33 -1.16
C ILE A 55 5.62 0.76 -0.89
N ILE A 56 6.21 1.05 0.28
CA ILE A 56 7.52 0.49 0.66
C ILE A 56 7.45 -1.03 0.67
N ASN A 57 6.43 -1.61 1.31
CA ASN A 57 6.27 -3.06 1.39
C ASN A 57 6.13 -3.70 -0.01
N LEU A 58 5.39 -3.05 -0.91
CA LEU A 58 5.26 -3.51 -2.29
C LEU A 58 6.61 -3.46 -3.03
N ILE A 59 7.39 -2.39 -2.85
CA ILE A 59 8.71 -2.25 -3.47
C ILE A 59 9.67 -3.32 -2.96
N GLU A 60 9.71 -3.56 -1.64
CA GLU A 60 10.55 -4.60 -1.03
C GLU A 60 10.19 -5.98 -1.58
N ARG A 61 8.90 -6.30 -1.63
CA ARG A 61 8.42 -7.57 -2.18
C ARG A 61 8.73 -7.74 -3.67
N ILE A 62 8.67 -6.67 -4.47
CA ILE A 62 9.09 -6.71 -5.88
C ILE A 62 10.60 -6.93 -5.99
N LYS A 63 11.40 -6.31 -5.11
CA LYS A 63 12.86 -6.50 -5.08
C LYS A 63 13.23 -7.93 -4.72
N GLU A 64 12.60 -8.51 -3.69
CA GLU A 64 12.81 -9.90 -3.27
C GLU A 64 12.64 -10.88 -4.45
N ILE A 65 11.54 -10.75 -5.19
CA ILE A 65 11.27 -11.61 -6.36
C ILE A 65 12.33 -11.42 -7.44
N ARG A 66 12.76 -10.17 -7.69
CA ARG A 66 13.74 -9.86 -8.73
C ARG A 66 15.16 -10.30 -8.36
N GLU A 67 15.52 -10.34 -7.08
CA GLU A 67 16.80 -10.86 -6.60
C GLU A 67 16.84 -12.39 -6.64
N GLU A 68 15.76 -13.09 -6.29
CA GLU A 68 15.68 -14.55 -6.45
C GLU A 68 15.89 -14.98 -7.91
N ASP A 69 15.28 -14.29 -8.88
CA ASP A 69 15.44 -14.61 -10.31
C ASP A 69 16.89 -14.39 -10.81
N LYS A 70 17.66 -13.47 -10.20
CA LYS A 70 19.06 -13.21 -10.59
C LYS A 70 20.02 -14.26 -10.05
N ASP A 71 19.80 -14.72 -8.83
CA ASP A 71 20.68 -15.70 -8.18
C ASP A 71 20.55 -17.08 -8.85
N ASP A 72 19.34 -17.45 -9.28
CA ASP A 72 19.10 -18.68 -10.04
C ASP A 72 19.68 -18.64 -11.48
N LEU A 73 19.73 -17.47 -12.13
CA LEU A 73 20.31 -17.29 -13.47
C LEU A 73 21.84 -17.31 -13.48
N SER A 74 22.52 -16.94 -12.39
CA SER A 74 23.99 -16.98 -12.30
C SER A 74 24.58 -18.38 -12.08
N LYS A 75 23.72 -19.35 -11.74
CA LYS A 75 24.09 -20.75 -11.48
C LYS A 75 24.16 -21.63 -12.73
N TYR A 76 23.76 -21.11 -13.89
CA TYR A 76 23.77 -21.80 -15.18
C TYR A 76 24.48 -20.92 -16.23
#